data_AF-A0A8S3VNP7-F1
#
_entry.id   AF-A0A8S3VNP7-F1
#
_cell.length_a   1.000
_cell.length_b   1.000
_cell.length_c   1.000
_cell.angle_alpha   90.00
_cell.angle_beta   90.00
_cell.angle_gamma   90.00
#
_symmetry.space_group_name_H-M   'P 1'
#
loop_
_entity.id
_entity.type
_entity.pdbx_description
1 polymer ?
#
loop_
_entity_poly.entity_id
_entity_poly.type
_entity_poly.pdbx_seq_one_letter_code
_entity_poly.pdbx_strand_id
1 'polypeptide(L)'
;MPDQARMLVDRLKSEKGVDYQNDWKVITLFIGGNDLCDFCEDREAYSAENYIGYIREALDIFHAEVPRAFVNLVEVLNIGFASTLREGFICDTIQLFGCRCGSYPDEKEKEELQVFVAAYQKVTRDLVASGRYDTRDDFTVVDQPFFSETEVPTKEDGSTDLSYFSPDCFHLSVKGQEAAAYALWDNMIEPVGQKRISWRPGVPVECPDEQAPYFYTRKNSPKLNQLNKHENIQNDKQENEPENAEKGSTMRNSATITGAVLGVICLVAAVCGTVYHIRKKRQSSSYLKI
;
A
#
# COMPACT_ATOMS: atom_id res chain seq x y z
N MET A 1 8.88 12.17 -3.55
CA MET A 1 9.23 11.16 -4.56
C MET A 1 10.35 11.60 -5.53
N PRO A 2 10.29 12.76 -6.21
CA PRO A 2 11.28 13.10 -7.24
C PRO A 2 12.73 13.07 -6.78
N ASP A 3 13.01 13.56 -5.57
CA ASP A 3 14.37 13.54 -5.01
C ASP A 3 14.87 12.11 -4.76
N GLN A 4 14.00 11.19 -4.31
CA GLN A 4 14.35 9.78 -4.14
C GLN A 4 14.63 9.11 -5.50
N ALA A 5 13.92 9.52 -6.56
CA ALA A 5 14.20 9.05 -7.91
C ALA A 5 15.58 9.49 -8.38
N ARG A 6 15.94 10.77 -8.21
CA ARG A 6 17.29 11.28 -8.52
C ARG A 6 18.37 10.54 -7.72
N MET A 7 18.15 10.36 -6.41
CA MET A 7 19.08 9.61 -5.56
C MET A 7 19.26 8.15 -6.01
N LEU A 8 18.18 7.47 -6.42
CA LEU A 8 18.27 6.12 -6.95
C LEU A 8 19.07 6.09 -8.26
N VAL A 9 18.82 7.03 -9.17
CA VAL A 9 19.57 7.15 -10.42
C VAL A 9 21.07 7.35 -10.15
N ASP A 10 21.43 8.27 -9.26
CA ASP A 10 22.81 8.53 -8.88
C ASP A 10 23.46 7.30 -8.24
N ARG A 11 22.70 6.56 -7.42
CA ARG A 11 23.18 5.31 -6.83
C ARG A 11 23.41 4.24 -7.88
N LEU A 12 22.48 4.04 -8.81
CA LEU A 12 22.62 3.07 -9.90
C LEU A 12 23.82 3.37 -10.80
N LYS A 13 24.16 4.65 -11.00
CA LYS A 13 25.34 5.07 -11.79
C LYS A 13 26.66 4.84 -11.06
N SER A 14 26.67 4.80 -9.73
CA SER A 14 27.88 4.74 -8.90
C SER A 14 28.08 3.42 -8.15
N GLU A 15 27.08 2.54 -8.12
CA GLU A 15 27.13 1.26 -7.44
C GLU A 15 28.15 0.33 -8.12
N LYS A 16 29.05 -0.24 -7.30
CA LYS A 16 30.04 -1.20 -7.81
C LYS A 16 29.36 -2.55 -8.02
N GLY A 17 29.46 -3.09 -9.22
CA GLY A 17 28.87 -4.39 -9.57
C GLY A 17 27.51 -4.32 -10.28
N VAL A 18 27.02 -3.12 -10.55
CA VAL A 18 25.90 -2.90 -11.49
C VAL A 18 26.46 -2.34 -12.78
N ASP A 19 26.23 -3.03 -13.90
CA ASP A 19 26.38 -2.41 -15.21
C ASP A 19 25.17 -1.49 -15.44
N TYR A 20 25.38 -0.20 -15.19
CA TYR A 20 24.32 0.79 -15.32
C TYR A 20 23.64 0.75 -16.69
N GLN A 21 24.39 0.51 -17.77
CA GLN A 21 23.85 0.52 -19.12
C GLN A 21 23.20 -0.80 -19.53
N ASN A 22 23.74 -1.93 -19.07
CA ASN A 22 23.37 -3.24 -19.61
C ASN A 22 22.53 -4.11 -18.66
N ASP A 23 22.61 -3.94 -17.35
CA ASP A 23 21.80 -4.75 -16.45
C ASP A 23 20.33 -4.31 -16.51
N TRP A 24 19.39 -5.25 -16.43
CA TRP A 24 18.00 -4.91 -16.17
C TRP A 24 17.81 -4.50 -14.70
N LYS A 25 17.03 -3.44 -14.47
CA LYS A 25 16.66 -2.98 -13.14
C LYS A 25 15.17 -3.19 -12.91
N VAL A 26 14.82 -3.84 -11.81
CA VAL A 26 13.45 -3.87 -11.29
C VAL A 26 13.34 -2.77 -10.24
N ILE A 27 12.47 -1.80 -10.46
CA ILE A 27 12.26 -0.65 -9.56
C ILE A 27 10.83 -0.73 -9.04
N THR A 28 10.64 -0.71 -7.72
CA THR A 28 9.29 -0.75 -7.13
C THR A 28 8.97 0.57 -6.43
N LEU A 29 7.91 1.22 -6.88
CA LEU A 29 7.32 2.40 -6.25
C LEU A 29 6.11 1.93 -5.47
N PHE A 30 6.22 1.98 -4.15
CA PHE A 30 5.12 1.79 -3.21
C PHE A 30 5.13 2.98 -2.25
N ILE A 31 4.23 3.93 -2.48
CA ILE A 31 4.18 5.22 -1.78
C ILE A 31 2.71 5.66 -1.63
N GLY A 32 2.46 6.71 -0.85
CA GLY A 32 1.12 7.27 -0.65
C GLY A 32 0.50 6.92 0.70
N GLY A 33 1.00 5.90 1.41
CA GLY A 33 0.51 5.55 2.74
C GLY A 33 0.65 6.70 3.75
N ASN A 34 1.78 7.41 3.74
CA ASN A 34 1.97 8.57 4.62
C ASN A 34 1.10 9.77 4.22
N ASP A 35 0.89 9.99 2.92
CA ASP A 35 -0.01 11.02 2.41
C ASP A 35 -1.44 10.77 2.90
N LEU A 36 -1.90 9.51 2.82
CA LEU A 36 -3.18 9.10 3.41
C LEU A 36 -3.18 9.16 4.93
N CYS A 37 -2.04 9.02 5.61
CA CYS A 37 -2.00 9.19 7.07
C CYS A 37 -2.12 10.65 7.52
N ASP A 38 -1.88 11.60 6.61
CA ASP A 38 -1.88 13.03 6.88
C ASP A 38 -3.01 13.78 6.12
N PHE A 39 -3.82 13.11 5.29
CA PHE A 39 -4.83 13.75 4.43
C PHE A 39 -5.82 14.64 5.19
N CYS A 40 -6.20 14.24 6.42
CA CYS A 40 -7.17 14.96 7.22
C CYS A 40 -6.60 16.28 7.78
N GLU A 41 -5.27 16.42 7.81
CA GLU A 41 -4.57 17.64 8.22
C GLU A 41 -4.45 18.65 7.07
N ASP A 42 -4.26 18.19 5.83
CA ASP A 42 -4.19 19.05 4.64
C ASP A 42 -4.69 18.34 3.36
N ARG A 43 -5.98 18.46 3.08
CA ARG A 43 -6.65 17.79 1.95
C ARG A 43 -6.11 18.23 0.58
N GLU A 44 -5.62 19.46 0.48
CA GLU A 44 -5.08 19.99 -0.79
C GLU A 44 -3.68 19.45 -1.03
N ALA A 45 -2.80 19.50 -0.02
CA ALA A 45 -1.44 18.99 -0.12
C ALA A 45 -1.42 17.49 -0.46
N TYR A 46 -2.32 16.71 0.12
CA TYR A 46 -2.45 15.27 -0.08
C TYR A 46 -3.58 14.90 -1.05
N SER A 47 -3.95 15.79 -1.98
CA SER A 47 -4.90 15.50 -3.04
C SER A 47 -4.37 14.44 -4.00
N ALA A 48 -5.27 13.72 -4.69
CA ALA A 48 -4.91 12.73 -5.69
C ALA A 48 -4.09 13.34 -6.84
N GLU A 49 -4.38 14.59 -7.20
CA GLU A 49 -3.67 15.37 -8.21
C GLU A 49 -2.21 15.60 -7.81
N ASN A 50 -1.95 15.98 -6.57
CA ASN A 50 -0.58 16.19 -6.07
C ASN A 50 0.16 14.86 -5.93
N TYR A 51 -0.49 13.84 -5.36
CA TYR A 51 0.05 12.49 -5.25
C TYR A 51 0.54 11.94 -6.60
N ILE A 52 -0.34 11.96 -7.62
CA ILE A 52 0.02 11.47 -8.95
C ILE A 52 1.00 12.40 -9.67
N GLY A 53 0.96 13.71 -9.38
CA GLY A 53 1.91 14.69 -9.89
C GLY A 53 3.35 14.35 -9.50
N TYR A 54 3.59 14.02 -8.22
CA TYR A 54 4.93 13.64 -7.74
C TYR A 54 5.38 12.27 -8.24
N ILE A 55 4.48 11.30 -8.39
CA ILE A 55 4.79 10.00 -8.99
C ILE A 55 5.16 10.18 -10.46
N ARG A 56 4.41 11.00 -11.20
CA ARG A 56 4.69 11.30 -12.61
C ARG A 56 6.07 11.94 -12.77
N GLU A 57 6.44 12.92 -11.95
CA GLU A 57 7.79 13.52 -12.03
C GLU A 57 8.88 12.48 -11.73
N ALA A 58 8.70 11.60 -10.76
CA ALA A 58 9.66 10.52 -10.47
C ALA A 58 9.80 9.52 -11.63
N LEU A 59 8.69 9.13 -12.26
CA LEU A 59 8.68 8.25 -13.42
C LEU A 59 9.26 8.93 -14.67
N ASP A 60 9.03 10.23 -14.85
CA ASP A 60 9.65 11.02 -15.93
C ASP A 60 11.18 11.02 -15.78
N ILE A 61 11.71 11.14 -14.54
CA ILE A 61 13.16 11.00 -14.26
C ILE A 61 13.66 9.61 -14.64
N PHE A 62 13.00 8.55 -14.17
CA PHE A 62 13.42 7.18 -14.50
C PHE A 62 13.37 6.90 -15.99
N HIS A 63 12.31 7.34 -16.68
CA HIS A 63 12.15 7.18 -18.11
C HIS A 63 13.17 7.99 -18.91
N ALA A 64 13.62 9.13 -18.41
CA ALA A 64 14.67 9.92 -19.05
C ALA A 64 16.07 9.32 -18.85
N GLU A 65 16.36 8.77 -17.68
CA GLU A 65 17.73 8.47 -17.28
C GLU A 65 18.07 6.98 -17.21
N VAL A 66 17.14 6.12 -16.83
CA VAL A 66 17.45 4.71 -16.53
C VAL A 66 17.27 3.84 -17.80
N PRO A 67 18.32 3.18 -18.29
CA PRO A 67 18.20 2.16 -19.33
C PRO A 67 17.73 0.83 -18.72
N ARG A 68 17.02 0.02 -19.52
CA ARG A 68 16.60 -1.35 -19.14
C ARG A 68 15.90 -1.42 -17.78
N ALA A 69 14.75 -0.76 -17.66
CA ALA A 69 14.00 -0.73 -16.41
C ALA A 69 12.59 -1.31 -16.53
N PHE A 70 12.26 -2.18 -15.57
CA PHE A 70 10.90 -2.62 -15.30
C PHE A 70 10.45 -1.95 -14.00
N VAL A 71 9.50 -1.02 -14.10
CA VAL A 71 9.00 -0.28 -12.94
C VAL A 71 7.67 -0.85 -12.48
N ASN A 72 7.65 -1.45 -11.29
CA ASN A 72 6.43 -1.76 -10.56
C ASN A 72 5.88 -0.47 -9.94
N LEU A 73 4.69 -0.06 -10.36
CA LEU A 73 3.93 0.97 -9.66
C LEU A 73 2.83 0.27 -8.85
N VAL A 74 3.07 0.13 -7.55
CA VAL A 74 2.16 -0.58 -6.65
C VAL A 74 1.06 0.37 -6.21
N GLU A 75 -0.19 -0.07 -6.32
CA GLU A 75 -1.32 0.70 -5.83
C GLU A 75 -1.26 0.89 -4.31
N VAL A 76 -1.78 2.03 -3.83
CA VAL A 76 -1.78 2.31 -2.39
C VAL A 76 -2.72 1.35 -1.67
N LEU A 77 -2.24 0.84 -0.54
CA LEU A 77 -3.01 0.03 0.39
C LEU A 77 -4.03 0.91 1.14
N ASN A 78 -5.27 0.41 1.30
CA ASN A 78 -6.30 1.10 2.06
C ASN A 78 -5.93 1.15 3.55
N ILE A 79 -5.48 2.30 4.04
CA ILE A 79 -5.05 2.45 5.44
C ILE A 79 -6.21 2.50 6.45
N GLY A 80 -7.47 2.41 6.01
CA GLY A 80 -8.64 2.46 6.91
C GLY A 80 -8.68 1.34 7.94
N PHE A 81 -7.99 0.22 7.67
CA PHE A 81 -7.83 -0.86 8.64
C PHE A 81 -7.00 -0.46 9.86
N ALA A 82 -6.23 0.63 9.82
CA ALA A 82 -5.37 1.01 10.94
C ALA A 82 -6.17 1.18 12.24
N SER A 83 -7.45 1.59 12.13
CA SER A 83 -8.41 1.65 13.23
C SER A 83 -8.68 0.29 13.92
N THR A 84 -8.56 -0.83 13.20
CA THR A 84 -8.78 -2.19 13.74
C THR A 84 -7.53 -2.79 14.38
N LEU A 85 -6.35 -2.19 14.16
CA LEU A 85 -5.06 -2.68 14.69
C LEU A 85 -4.71 -2.12 16.07
N ARG A 86 -5.65 -1.43 16.70
CA ARG A 86 -5.49 -0.66 17.94
C ARG A 86 -5.55 -1.54 19.19
N GLU A 87 -4.60 -2.46 19.33
CA GLU A 87 -4.58 -3.39 20.46
C GLU A 87 -3.67 -2.90 21.60
N GLY A 88 -4.26 -2.18 22.55
CA GLY A 88 -3.60 -1.77 23.79
C GLY A 88 -2.82 -0.45 23.69
N PHE A 89 -2.34 0.02 24.86
CA PHE A 89 -1.83 1.38 25.04
C PHE A 89 -0.65 1.75 24.13
N ILE A 90 0.23 0.79 23.81
CA ILE A 90 1.40 1.03 22.97
C ILE A 90 0.98 1.26 21.51
N CYS A 91 0.18 0.36 20.94
CA CYS A 91 -0.37 0.51 19.59
C CYS A 91 -1.16 1.81 19.48
N ASP A 92 -2.07 2.05 20.43
CA ASP A 92 -2.91 3.24 20.47
C ASP A 92 -2.10 4.53 20.45
N THR A 93 -1.03 4.60 21.27
CA THR A 93 -0.18 5.80 21.36
C THR A 93 0.62 6.00 20.08
N ILE A 94 1.26 4.96 19.56
CA ILE A 94 2.12 5.09 18.38
C ILE A 94 1.28 5.49 17.16
N GLN A 95 0.15 4.83 16.95
CA GLN A 95 -0.73 5.11 15.81
C GLN A 95 -1.36 6.50 15.87
N LEU A 96 -1.68 7.01 17.07
CA LEU A 96 -2.20 8.37 17.22
C LEU A 96 -1.24 9.43 16.64
N PHE A 97 0.07 9.23 16.79
CA PHE A 97 1.08 10.14 16.24
C PHE A 97 1.59 9.73 14.85
N GLY A 98 1.47 8.46 14.49
CA GLY A 98 1.94 7.89 13.23
C GLY A 98 0.97 8.13 12.08
N CYS A 99 -0.31 7.84 12.30
CA CYS A 99 -1.36 7.80 11.28
C CYS A 99 -2.74 8.11 11.89
N ARG A 100 -2.91 9.30 12.48
CA ARG A 100 -4.18 9.70 13.12
C ARG A 100 -5.37 9.51 12.18
N CYS A 101 -5.26 9.98 10.95
CA CYS A 101 -6.37 9.97 9.99
C CYS A 101 -6.84 8.54 9.62
N GLY A 102 -5.98 7.52 9.77
CA GLY A 102 -6.35 6.12 9.57
C GLY A 102 -6.82 5.41 10.85
N SER A 103 -6.23 5.72 12.00
CA SER A 103 -6.47 5.01 13.27
C SER A 103 -7.57 5.63 14.15
N TYR A 104 -7.77 6.94 14.04
CA TYR A 104 -8.74 7.72 14.81
C TYR A 104 -9.54 8.71 13.93
N PRO A 105 -10.10 8.28 12.80
CA PRO A 105 -10.97 9.16 12.02
C PRO A 105 -12.29 9.40 12.75
N ASP A 106 -12.85 10.61 12.63
CA ASP A 106 -14.29 10.79 12.80
C ASP A 106 -15.07 10.19 11.62
N GLU A 107 -16.41 10.13 11.70
CA GLU A 107 -17.23 9.49 10.64
C GLU A 107 -17.03 10.16 9.27
N LYS A 108 -16.85 11.49 9.25
CA LYS A 108 -16.62 12.23 8.00
C LYS A 108 -15.23 11.92 7.45
N GLU A 109 -14.20 11.94 8.30
CA GLU A 109 -12.83 11.57 7.92
C GLU A 109 -12.77 10.12 7.40
N LYS A 110 -13.55 9.20 7.98
CA LYS A 110 -13.61 7.81 7.53
C LYS A 110 -14.19 7.69 6.11
N GLU A 111 -15.28 8.40 5.82
CA GLU A 111 -15.87 8.46 4.47
C GLU A 111 -14.91 9.11 3.47
N GLU A 112 -14.29 10.24 3.84
CA GLU A 112 -13.32 10.94 3.00
C GLU A 112 -12.09 10.08 2.70
N LEU A 113 -11.58 9.32 3.68
CA LEU A 113 -10.45 8.42 3.50
C LEU A 113 -10.72 7.39 2.39
N GLN A 114 -11.92 6.81 2.34
CA GLN A 114 -12.28 5.87 1.27
C GLN A 114 -12.29 6.56 -0.11
N VAL A 115 -12.73 7.81 -0.17
CA VAL A 115 -12.68 8.61 -1.41
C VAL A 115 -11.23 8.87 -1.84
N PHE A 116 -10.35 9.25 -0.92
CA PHE A 116 -8.93 9.51 -1.21
C PHE A 116 -8.20 8.24 -1.65
N VAL A 117 -8.40 7.10 -0.96
CA VAL A 117 -7.84 5.80 -1.34
C VAL A 117 -8.27 5.43 -2.76
N ALA A 118 -9.58 5.47 -3.04
CA ALA A 118 -10.10 5.13 -4.36
C ALA A 118 -9.58 6.08 -5.45
N ALA A 119 -9.45 7.37 -5.14
CA ALA A 119 -8.89 8.36 -6.05
C ALA A 119 -7.41 8.07 -6.36
N TYR A 120 -6.58 7.79 -5.34
CA TYR A 120 -5.16 7.45 -5.50
C TYR A 120 -4.95 6.20 -6.37
N GLN A 121 -5.71 5.14 -6.08
CA GLN A 121 -5.71 3.91 -6.87
C GLN A 121 -6.13 4.18 -8.32
N LYS A 122 -7.20 4.95 -8.53
CA LYS A 122 -7.67 5.33 -9.86
C LYS A 122 -6.63 6.11 -10.66
N VAL A 123 -6.06 7.18 -10.10
CA VAL A 123 -5.08 8.02 -10.82
C VAL A 123 -3.78 7.26 -11.10
N THR A 124 -3.43 6.29 -10.25
CA THR A 124 -2.31 5.35 -10.48
C THR A 124 -2.56 4.51 -11.73
N ARG A 125 -3.72 3.84 -11.81
CA ARG A 125 -4.12 3.05 -12.98
C ARG A 125 -4.20 3.90 -14.25
N ASP A 126 -4.81 5.08 -14.17
CA ASP A 126 -4.97 5.98 -15.31
C ASP A 126 -3.62 6.44 -15.87
N LEU A 127 -2.65 6.74 -15.00
CA LEU A 127 -1.30 7.13 -15.42
C LEU A 127 -0.62 6.02 -16.23
N VAL A 128 -0.68 4.77 -15.75
CA VAL A 128 -0.09 3.63 -16.48
C VAL A 128 -0.86 3.34 -17.77
N ALA A 129 -2.20 3.30 -17.71
CA ALA A 129 -3.07 3.03 -18.85
C ALA A 129 -2.91 4.07 -19.98
N SER A 130 -2.53 5.31 -19.65
CA SER A 130 -2.26 6.38 -20.62
C SER A 130 -1.18 6.00 -21.66
N GLY A 131 -0.30 5.05 -21.34
CA GLY A 131 0.82 4.67 -22.20
C GLY A 131 1.93 5.70 -22.30
N ARG A 132 1.94 6.71 -21.42
CA ARG A 132 2.97 7.78 -21.39
C ARG A 132 4.40 7.25 -21.46
N TYR A 133 4.67 6.10 -20.85
CA TYR A 133 6.01 5.51 -20.76
C TYR A 133 6.25 4.36 -21.74
N ASP A 134 5.28 4.02 -22.59
CA ASP A 134 5.38 2.95 -23.59
C ASP A 134 6.13 3.40 -24.87
N THR A 135 7.10 4.31 -24.73
CA THR A 135 7.81 4.94 -25.87
C THR A 135 9.17 4.30 -26.18
N ARG A 136 9.61 3.38 -25.32
CA ARG A 136 10.89 2.66 -25.44
C ARG A 136 10.63 1.14 -25.34
N ASP A 137 11.58 0.35 -25.83
CA ASP A 137 11.53 -1.11 -25.73
C ASP A 137 12.30 -1.64 -24.50
N ASP A 138 13.11 -0.79 -23.88
CA ASP A 138 13.91 -1.11 -22.69
C ASP A 138 13.39 -0.41 -21.41
N PHE A 139 12.17 0.12 -21.45
CA PHE A 139 11.55 0.75 -20.28
C PHE A 139 10.06 0.45 -20.26
N THR A 140 9.52 0.11 -19.09
CA THR A 140 8.08 -0.06 -18.90
C THR A 140 7.68 0.31 -17.47
N VAL A 141 6.46 0.81 -17.32
CA VAL A 141 5.79 0.97 -16.02
C VAL A 141 4.58 0.05 -16.02
N VAL A 142 4.49 -0.80 -15.01
CA VAL A 142 3.42 -1.78 -14.86
C VAL A 142 2.71 -1.52 -13.53
N ASP A 143 1.40 -1.36 -13.60
CA ASP A 143 0.52 -1.28 -12.45
C ASP A 143 0.44 -2.63 -11.73
N GLN A 144 0.61 -2.63 -10.41
CA GLN A 144 0.55 -3.81 -9.54
C GLN A 144 -0.52 -3.62 -8.47
N PRO A 145 -1.78 -4.03 -8.76
CA PRO A 145 -2.94 -3.66 -7.96
C PRO A 145 -3.21 -4.55 -6.75
N PHE A 146 -2.31 -5.49 -6.39
CA PHE A 146 -2.52 -6.48 -5.33
C PHE A 146 -2.86 -5.90 -3.94
N PHE A 147 -2.69 -4.60 -3.70
CA PHE A 147 -3.11 -3.93 -2.47
C PHE A 147 -4.46 -3.23 -2.54
N SER A 148 -5.10 -3.17 -3.70
CA SER A 148 -6.27 -2.33 -3.91
C SER A 148 -7.50 -2.80 -3.14
N GLU A 149 -7.68 -4.12 -3.02
CA GLU A 149 -8.71 -4.79 -2.22
C GLU A 149 -8.08 -5.72 -1.17
N THR A 150 -6.88 -5.40 -0.69
CA THR A 150 -6.25 -6.15 0.39
C THR A 150 -6.90 -5.82 1.74
N GLU A 151 -7.34 -6.86 2.44
CA GLU A 151 -7.83 -6.79 3.81
C GLU A 151 -6.80 -7.33 4.82
N VAL A 152 -7.00 -6.95 6.08
CA VAL A 152 -6.19 -7.42 7.20
C VAL A 152 -6.46 -8.91 7.46
N PRO A 153 -5.42 -9.76 7.61
CA PRO A 153 -5.62 -11.18 7.84
C PRO A 153 -6.26 -11.42 9.22
N THR A 154 -7.15 -12.41 9.30
CA THR A 154 -7.81 -12.83 10.54
C THR A 154 -7.32 -14.20 10.99
N LYS A 155 -7.36 -14.45 12.30
CA LYS A 155 -7.15 -15.77 12.88
C LYS A 155 -8.43 -16.62 12.75
N GLU A 156 -8.34 -17.90 13.12
CA GLU A 156 -9.48 -18.84 13.11
C GLU A 156 -10.64 -18.38 14.01
N ASP A 157 -10.34 -17.63 15.07
CA ASP A 157 -11.35 -17.08 15.99
C ASP A 157 -11.99 -15.77 15.49
N GLY A 158 -11.63 -15.31 14.28
CA GLY A 158 -12.12 -14.08 13.67
C GLY A 158 -11.44 -12.80 14.17
N SER A 159 -10.52 -12.89 15.14
CA SER A 159 -9.72 -11.75 15.57
C SER A 159 -8.68 -11.37 14.52
N THR A 160 -8.21 -10.13 14.54
CA THR A 160 -7.13 -9.68 13.67
C THR A 160 -5.83 -10.45 13.96
N ASP A 161 -5.16 -10.94 12.92
CA ASP A 161 -3.82 -11.52 13.04
C ASP A 161 -2.75 -10.44 13.05
N LEU A 162 -2.48 -9.89 14.23
CA LEU A 162 -1.43 -8.89 14.43
C LEU A 162 -0.01 -9.38 14.12
N SER A 163 0.23 -10.68 13.89
CA SER A 163 1.56 -11.18 13.52
C SER A 163 2.02 -10.68 12.15
N TYR A 164 1.10 -10.18 11.31
CA TYR A 164 1.42 -9.51 10.04
C TYR A 164 1.92 -8.06 10.20
N PHE A 165 1.86 -7.50 11.42
CA PHE A 165 2.26 -6.13 11.72
C PHE A 165 3.41 -6.08 12.72
N SER A 166 4.21 -5.02 12.60
CA SER A 166 5.34 -4.75 13.47
C SER A 166 4.86 -4.33 14.87
N PRO A 167 5.76 -4.17 15.86
CA PRO A 167 5.38 -3.74 17.21
C PRO A 167 4.67 -2.37 17.31
N ASP A 168 4.69 -1.55 16.25
CA ASP A 168 3.88 -0.33 16.16
C ASP A 168 2.43 -0.57 15.70
N CYS A 169 2.09 -1.81 15.39
CA CYS A 169 0.76 -2.27 15.00
C CYS A 169 0.26 -1.56 13.73
N PHE A 170 1.16 -1.09 12.86
CA PHE A 170 0.83 -0.34 11.65
C PHE A 170 1.68 -0.76 10.46
N HIS A 171 3.01 -0.74 10.59
CA HIS A 171 3.89 -1.22 9.52
C HIS A 171 3.83 -2.74 9.44
N LEU A 172 4.02 -3.29 8.24
CA LEU A 172 4.09 -4.73 8.04
C LEU A 172 5.30 -5.33 8.79
N SER A 173 5.08 -6.45 9.48
CA SER A 173 6.17 -7.27 10.05
C SER A 173 6.95 -7.98 8.95
N VAL A 174 7.97 -8.76 9.30
CA VAL A 174 8.63 -9.67 8.36
C VAL A 174 7.61 -10.59 7.65
N LYS A 175 6.63 -11.12 8.40
CA LYS A 175 5.54 -11.96 7.85
C LYS A 175 4.66 -11.19 6.86
N GLY A 176 4.33 -9.94 7.19
CA GLY A 176 3.57 -9.05 6.28
C GLY A 176 4.34 -8.66 5.03
N GLN A 177 5.63 -8.34 5.17
CA GLN A 177 6.50 -8.02 4.05
C GLN A 177 6.70 -9.24 3.13
N GLU A 178 6.81 -10.45 3.68
CA GLU A 178 6.85 -11.69 2.91
C GLU A 178 5.57 -11.88 2.08
N ALA A 179 4.39 -11.74 2.71
CA ALA A 179 3.12 -11.85 2.01
C ALA A 179 2.96 -10.80 0.90
N ALA A 180 3.38 -9.56 1.15
CA ALA A 180 3.38 -8.49 0.14
C ALA A 180 4.37 -8.77 -1.01
N ALA A 181 5.56 -9.30 -0.70
CA ALA A 181 6.55 -9.68 -1.71
C ALA A 181 6.03 -10.82 -2.59
N TYR A 182 5.35 -11.81 -2.02
CA TYR A 182 4.72 -12.90 -2.77
C TYR A 182 3.60 -12.38 -3.66
N ALA A 183 2.74 -11.50 -3.14
CA ALA A 183 1.69 -10.89 -3.93
C ALA A 183 2.25 -10.06 -5.10
N LEU A 184 3.32 -9.27 -4.88
CA LEU A 184 4.00 -8.53 -5.95
C LEU A 184 4.64 -9.46 -6.99
N TRP A 185 5.31 -10.52 -6.55
CA TRP A 185 5.91 -11.52 -7.45
C TRP A 185 4.86 -12.13 -8.38
N ASP A 186 3.79 -12.63 -7.79
CA ASP A 186 2.65 -13.17 -8.51
C ASP A 186 2.07 -12.15 -9.51
N ASN A 187 1.86 -10.91 -9.07
CA ASN A 187 1.40 -9.83 -9.94
C ASN A 187 2.34 -9.56 -11.11
N MET A 188 3.67 -9.68 -10.96
CA MET A 188 4.61 -9.54 -12.08
C MET A 188 4.47 -10.66 -13.13
N ILE A 189 4.03 -11.86 -12.74
CA ILE A 189 3.82 -13.01 -13.62
C ILE A 189 2.35 -13.21 -14.03
N GLU A 190 1.48 -12.26 -13.70
CA GLU A 190 0.09 -12.23 -14.14
C GLU A 190 -0.12 -11.25 -15.30
N PRO A 191 -0.87 -11.64 -16.35
CA PRO A 191 -1.18 -10.75 -17.46
C PRO A 191 -1.82 -9.43 -17.02
N VAL A 192 -1.42 -8.33 -17.63
CA VAL A 192 -2.05 -7.02 -17.43
C VAL A 192 -3.54 -7.11 -17.74
N GLY A 193 -4.38 -6.67 -16.80
CA GLY A 193 -5.83 -6.80 -16.86
C GLY A 193 -6.40 -8.08 -16.23
N GLN A 194 -5.55 -9.01 -15.79
CA GLN A 194 -5.92 -10.21 -15.04
C GLN A 194 -5.13 -10.34 -13.73
N LYS A 195 -4.42 -9.29 -13.33
CA LYS A 195 -3.67 -9.23 -12.08
C LYS A 195 -4.61 -9.32 -10.89
N ARG A 196 -4.22 -10.08 -9.88
CA ARG A 196 -4.90 -10.08 -8.59
C ARG A 196 -4.85 -8.70 -7.93
N ILE A 197 -5.93 -8.37 -7.25
CA ILE A 197 -6.16 -7.08 -6.58
C ILE A 197 -6.04 -7.16 -5.06
N SER A 198 -5.83 -8.36 -4.53
CA SER A 198 -5.60 -8.64 -3.11
C SER A 198 -4.42 -9.62 -2.93
N TRP A 199 -3.70 -9.49 -1.81
CA TRP A 199 -2.70 -10.48 -1.43
C TRP A 199 -3.36 -11.78 -0.95
N ARG A 200 -2.59 -12.88 -0.91
CA ARG A 200 -3.06 -14.18 -0.41
C ARG A 200 -2.07 -14.74 0.61
N PRO A 201 -2.09 -14.24 1.86
CA PRO A 201 -1.14 -14.70 2.87
C PRO A 201 -1.23 -16.20 3.12
N GLY A 202 -0.08 -16.87 3.24
CA GLY A 202 -0.01 -18.32 3.44
C GLY A 202 -0.15 -19.16 2.17
N VAL A 203 -0.46 -18.54 1.01
CA VAL A 203 -0.39 -19.21 -0.30
C VAL A 203 1.04 -19.10 -0.84
N PRO A 204 1.67 -20.21 -1.27
CA PRO A 204 3.00 -20.17 -1.90
C PRO A 204 3.01 -19.33 -3.17
N VAL A 205 4.17 -18.75 -3.51
CA VAL A 205 4.38 -18.04 -4.78
C VAL A 205 4.15 -18.93 -5.98
N GLU A 206 3.62 -18.34 -7.04
CA GLU A 206 3.47 -19.02 -8.32
C GLU A 206 4.79 -19.00 -9.11
N CYS A 207 5.03 -20.08 -9.86
CA CYS A 207 6.16 -20.17 -10.78
C CYS A 207 5.74 -19.65 -12.16
N PRO A 208 6.64 -18.97 -12.90
CA PRO A 208 6.38 -18.61 -14.29
C PRO A 208 6.08 -19.86 -15.15
N ASP A 209 5.17 -19.73 -16.11
CA ASP A 209 4.89 -20.77 -17.10
C ASP A 209 6.09 -20.91 -18.06
N GLU A 210 6.47 -22.15 -18.40
CA GLU A 210 7.52 -22.43 -19.40
C GLU A 210 7.21 -21.81 -20.78
N GLN A 211 5.93 -21.65 -21.10
CA GLN A 211 5.44 -21.03 -22.35
C GLN A 211 5.51 -19.50 -22.29
N ALA A 212 5.51 -18.90 -21.10
CA ALA A 212 5.59 -17.46 -20.87
C ALA A 212 6.53 -17.11 -19.70
N PRO A 213 7.85 -17.37 -19.81
CA PRO A 213 8.82 -17.17 -18.74
C PRO A 213 9.25 -15.71 -18.61
N TYR A 214 8.31 -14.76 -18.67
CA TYR A 214 8.58 -13.32 -18.67
C TYR A 214 7.65 -12.60 -17.69
N PHE A 215 8.08 -11.43 -17.20
CA PHE A 215 7.16 -10.52 -16.53
C PHE A 215 6.18 -9.93 -17.54
N TYR A 216 4.92 -9.84 -17.12
CA TYR A 216 3.86 -9.29 -17.95
C TYR A 216 3.86 -7.77 -17.93
N THR A 217 3.79 -7.22 -19.13
CA THR A 217 3.70 -5.81 -19.48
C THR A 217 2.47 -5.62 -20.35
N ARG A 218 2.15 -4.37 -20.68
CA ARG A 218 1.09 -4.07 -21.65
C ARG A 218 1.36 -4.69 -23.03
N LYS A 219 2.63 -4.81 -23.44
CA LYS A 219 3.03 -5.26 -24.78
C LYS A 219 2.86 -6.78 -24.98
N ASN A 220 2.99 -7.58 -23.92
CA ASN A 220 2.94 -9.06 -23.98
C ASN A 220 1.73 -9.67 -23.26
N SER A 221 0.76 -8.85 -22.82
CA SER A 221 -0.48 -9.34 -22.22
C SER A 221 -1.59 -9.47 -23.26
N PRO A 222 -2.53 -10.43 -23.11
CA PRO A 222 -3.71 -10.51 -23.97
C PRO A 222 -4.51 -9.22 -23.88
N LYS A 223 -4.95 -8.69 -25.03
CA LYS A 223 -5.92 -7.59 -25.01
C LYS A 223 -7.22 -8.14 -24.46
N LEU A 224 -7.77 -7.52 -23.41
CA LEU A 224 -9.13 -7.79 -22.97
C LEU A 224 -10.08 -7.46 -24.15
N ASN A 225 -10.48 -8.48 -24.89
CA ASN A 225 -11.70 -8.38 -25.68
C ASN A 225 -12.84 -8.24 -24.67
N GLN A 226 -13.72 -7.27 -24.87
CA GLN A 226 -14.93 -7.05 -24.07
C GLN A 226 -15.95 -8.18 -24.28
N LEU A 227 -15.57 -9.41 -23.99
CA LEU A 227 -16.47 -10.55 -23.89
C LEU A 227 -16.67 -10.80 -22.39
N ASN A 228 -17.94 -10.85 -21.97
CA ASN A 228 -18.45 -11.18 -20.62
C ASN A 228 -19.05 -10.02 -19.80
N LYS A 229 -19.75 -9.07 -20.44
CA LYS A 229 -20.69 -8.16 -19.72
C LYS A 229 -22.16 -8.61 -19.77
N HIS A 230 -22.47 -9.82 -20.27
CA HIS A 230 -23.87 -10.24 -20.50
C HIS A 230 -24.29 -11.60 -19.93
N GLU A 231 -23.45 -12.37 -19.23
CA GLU A 231 -23.87 -13.70 -18.75
C GLU A 231 -24.13 -13.86 -17.25
N ASN A 232 -23.85 -12.86 -16.40
CA ASN A 232 -24.02 -13.01 -14.94
C ASN A 232 -25.14 -12.18 -14.29
N ILE A 233 -26.19 -11.79 -15.03
CA ILE A 233 -27.34 -11.06 -14.45
C ILE A 233 -28.53 -11.99 -14.11
N GLN A 234 -28.46 -13.30 -14.38
CA GLN A 234 -29.63 -14.19 -14.21
C GLN A 234 -29.56 -15.24 -13.10
N ASN A 235 -28.47 -15.36 -12.34
CA ASN A 235 -28.34 -16.43 -11.35
C ASN A 235 -28.20 -15.97 -9.90
N ASP A 236 -28.87 -14.89 -9.49
CA ASP A 236 -29.05 -14.61 -8.07
C ASP A 236 -30.43 -14.02 -7.77
N LYS A 237 -31.43 -14.89 -7.81
CA LYS A 237 -32.71 -14.71 -7.13
C LYS A 237 -33.18 -16.05 -6.59
N GLN A 238 -32.72 -16.41 -5.39
CA GLN A 238 -33.57 -17.15 -4.48
C GLN A 238 -33.22 -16.84 -3.02
N GLU A 239 -34.09 -16.01 -2.43
CA GLU A 239 -34.20 -15.69 -1.02
C GLU A 239 -34.48 -16.93 -0.17
N ASN A 240 -33.96 -16.96 1.06
CA ASN A 240 -34.64 -17.51 2.24
C ASN A 240 -34.07 -16.84 3.51
N GLU A 241 -34.97 -16.41 4.38
CA GLU A 241 -34.79 -15.81 5.72
C GLU A 241 -35.86 -16.44 6.64
N PRO A 242 -35.86 -16.26 7.98
CA PRO A 242 -34.85 -16.59 8.99
C PRO A 242 -35.43 -17.50 10.11
N GLU A 243 -34.61 -17.94 11.07
CA GLU A 243 -35.12 -18.45 12.36
C GLU A 243 -34.33 -17.89 13.56
N ASN A 244 -35.07 -17.48 14.59
CA ASN A 244 -34.64 -16.85 15.85
C ASN A 244 -34.09 -17.85 16.88
N ALA A 245 -33.17 -17.42 17.75
CA ALA A 245 -33.18 -17.78 19.19
C ALA A 245 -32.30 -16.85 20.06
N GLU A 246 -32.67 -16.75 21.33
CA GLU A 246 -32.39 -15.68 22.29
C GLU A 246 -31.05 -15.68 23.06
N LYS A 247 -30.74 -14.47 23.56
CA LYS A 247 -29.98 -14.02 24.75
C LYS A 247 -29.36 -15.05 25.72
N GLY A 248 -28.11 -14.74 26.10
CA GLY A 248 -27.53 -15.09 27.41
C GLY A 248 -26.42 -14.12 27.80
N SER A 249 -26.61 -13.38 28.90
CA SER A 249 -25.66 -12.44 29.50
C SER A 249 -24.75 -13.11 30.53
N THR A 250 -23.48 -12.70 30.65
CA THR A 250 -22.82 -12.50 31.95
C THR A 250 -21.51 -11.72 31.82
N MET A 251 -21.16 -11.01 32.89
CA MET A 251 -20.16 -9.95 32.98
C MET A 251 -18.99 -10.38 33.88
N ARG A 252 -17.76 -9.94 33.52
CA ARG A 252 -16.54 -9.70 34.32
C ARG A 252 -15.83 -10.86 35.07
N ASN A 253 -14.51 -10.93 34.86
CA ASN A 253 -13.54 -10.46 35.87
C ASN A 253 -12.14 -10.18 35.30
N SER A 254 -11.53 -9.12 35.84
CA SER A 254 -10.17 -8.65 35.59
C SER A 254 -9.15 -9.39 36.46
N ALA A 255 -7.91 -9.50 35.98
CA ALA A 255 -6.74 -9.65 36.83
C ALA A 255 -5.54 -8.88 36.24
N THR A 256 -4.87 -8.17 37.15
CA THR A 256 -3.70 -7.29 37.07
C THR A 256 -2.44 -7.90 36.45
N ILE A 257 -1.67 -7.07 35.73
CA ILE A 257 -0.23 -7.27 35.51
C ILE A 257 0.50 -6.03 36.03
N THR A 258 1.37 -6.25 37.01
CA THR A 258 2.28 -5.24 37.58
C THR A 258 3.65 -5.39 36.93
N GLY A 259 4.25 -4.26 36.53
CA GLY A 259 5.70 -4.06 36.69
C GLY A 259 6.60 -4.20 35.46
N ALA A 260 6.52 -3.24 34.51
CA ALA A 260 7.68 -2.71 33.75
C ALA A 260 7.29 -1.46 32.91
N VAL A 261 6.52 -0.52 33.47
CA VAL A 261 5.86 0.53 32.66
C VAL A 261 6.71 1.81 32.50
N LEU A 262 7.73 2.06 33.31
CA LEU A 262 8.47 3.33 33.27
C LEU A 262 9.58 3.39 32.21
N GLY A 263 10.24 2.26 31.90
CA GLY A 263 11.31 2.24 30.89
C GLY A 263 10.79 2.38 29.45
N VAL A 264 9.64 1.75 29.17
CA VAL A 264 9.02 1.76 27.83
C VAL A 264 8.33 3.09 27.54
N ILE A 265 7.66 3.71 28.53
CA ILE A 265 7.04 5.04 28.36
C ILE A 265 8.08 6.10 27.97
N CYS A 266 9.26 6.11 28.59
CA CYS A 266 10.31 7.08 28.27
C CYS A 266 10.84 6.91 26.84
N LEU A 267 10.98 5.68 26.36
CA LEU A 267 11.40 5.40 24.98
C LEU A 267 10.32 5.78 23.97
N VAL A 268 9.05 5.47 24.25
CA VAL A 268 7.90 5.87 23.41
C VAL A 268 7.79 7.40 23.35
N ALA A 269 7.88 8.09 24.50
CA ALA A 269 7.84 9.55 24.54
C ALA A 269 9.00 10.21 23.79
N ALA A 270 10.21 9.65 23.87
CA ALA A 270 11.38 10.15 23.14
C ALA A 270 11.23 9.98 21.62
N VAL A 271 10.75 8.81 21.17
CA VAL A 271 10.49 8.54 19.74
C VAL A 271 9.35 9.43 19.22
N CYS A 272 8.22 9.49 19.93
CA CYS A 272 7.07 10.33 19.57
C CYS A 272 7.44 11.82 19.55
N GLY A 273 8.19 12.31 20.53
CA GLY A 273 8.68 13.69 20.57
C GLY A 273 9.60 14.01 19.39
N THR A 274 10.46 13.07 19.01
CA THR A 274 11.35 13.23 17.85
C THR A 274 10.57 13.25 16.54
N VAL A 275 9.62 12.33 16.35
CA VAL A 275 8.74 12.27 15.16
C VAL A 275 7.88 13.52 15.04
N TYR A 276 7.24 13.95 16.13
CA TYR A 276 6.45 15.18 16.17
C TYR A 276 7.31 16.40 15.81
N HIS A 277 8.51 16.51 16.37
CA HIS A 277 9.39 17.63 16.09
C HIS A 277 9.89 17.64 14.63
N ILE A 278 10.17 16.47 14.05
CA ILE A 278 10.53 16.31 12.63
C ILE A 278 9.35 16.70 11.73
N ARG A 279 8.13 16.24 12.03
CA ARG A 279 6.90 16.60 11.28
C ARG A 279 6.65 18.10 11.32
N LYS A 280 6.68 18.71 12.51
CA LYS A 280 6.53 20.17 12.68
C LYS A 280 7.59 20.97 11.93
N LYS A 281 8.84 20.50 11.92
CA LYS A 281 9.94 21.16 11.18
C LYS A 281 9.76 21.05 9.66
N ARG A 282 9.24 19.91 9.16
CA ARG A 282 8.92 19.74 7.74
C ARG A 282 7.78 20.66 7.30
N GLN A 283 6.71 20.77 8.10
CA GLN A 283 5.63 21.74 7.87
C GLN A 283 6.13 23.18 7.91
N SER A 284 7.00 23.56 8.85
CA SER A 284 7.56 24.92 8.89
C SER A 284 8.50 25.24 7.71
N SER A 285 9.11 24.21 7.10
CA SER A 285 10.04 24.39 5.97
C SER A 285 9.33 24.49 4.62
N SER A 286 8.10 23.98 4.49
CA SER A 286 7.29 24.15 3.28
C SER A 286 6.73 25.57 3.14
N TYR A 287 6.56 26.30 4.25
CA TYR A 287 6.15 27.72 4.24
C TYR A 287 7.28 28.72 3.92
N LEU A 288 8.55 28.27 3.88
CA LEU A 288 9.72 29.14 3.63
C LEU A 288 10.30 29.04 2.21
N LYS A 289 9.59 28.37 1.29
CA LYS A 289 9.91 28.38 -0.14
C LYS A 289 8.75 29.04 -0.92
N ILE A 290 8.66 30.36 -0.77
CA ILE A 290 8.07 31.28 -1.75
C ILE A 290 9.21 32.20 -2.20
#